data_AF-A0A1Q3HPW1-F1
#
_entry.id   AF-A0A1Q3HPW1-F1
#
_cell.length_a   1.000
_cell.length_b   1.000
_cell.length_c   1.000
_cell.angle_alpha   90.00
_cell.angle_beta   90.00
_cell.angle_gamma   90.00
#
_symmetry.space_group_name_H-M   'P 1'
#
loop_
_entity.id
_entity.type
_entity.pdbx_description
1 polymer ?
#
loop_
_entity_poly.entity_id
_entity_poly.type
_entity_poly.pdbx_seq_one_letter_code
_entity_poly.pdbx_strand_id
1 'polypeptide(L)' 'MGRGGWPGGESSWGKHRIWLKPKSGTKTYGRSGFSIHGGDNPGSAGCIDLVGQMPNFVKMFRAYGKDMDLTVKYE' A
#
# COMPACT_ATOMS: atom_id res chain seq x y z
N MET A 1 8.50 -2.82 20.35
CA MET A 1 8.27 -3.55 19.09
C MET A 1 7.96 -2.53 17.99
N GLY A 2 8.62 -2.39 16.84
CA GLY A 2 9.97 -2.72 16.37
C GLY A 2 10.43 -1.54 15.50
N ARG A 3 11.68 -1.08 15.66
CA ARG A 3 12.23 0.14 15.03
C ARG A 3 12.94 -0.14 13.69
N GLY A 4 12.60 -1.25 13.02
CA GLY A 4 13.13 -1.59 11.69
C GLY A 4 12.31 -0.98 10.55
N GLY A 5 12.75 -1.12 9.29
CA GLY A 5 12.04 -0.62 8.09
C GLY A 5 10.64 -1.22 7.82
N TRP A 6 10.13 -1.99 8.78
CA TRP A 6 8.86 -2.69 8.80
C TRP A 6 8.20 -2.66 10.20
N PRO A 7 7.85 -1.46 10.74
CA PRO A 7 7.33 -1.33 12.10
C PRO A 7 5.98 -2.04 12.24
N GLY A 8 5.85 -3.03 13.14
CA GLY A 8 4.60 -3.80 13.29
C GLY A 8 4.55 -5.11 12.48
N GLY A 9 5.57 -5.40 11.67
CA GLY A 9 5.75 -6.74 11.06
C GLY A 9 4.69 -7.10 10.01
N GLU A 10 4.55 -8.39 9.73
CA GLU A 10 3.56 -8.90 8.77
C GLU A 10 2.12 -8.57 9.18
N SER A 11 1.82 -8.48 10.48
CA SER A 11 0.46 -8.18 10.93
C SER A 11 -0.02 -6.79 10.49
N SER A 12 0.88 -5.81 10.40
CA SER A 12 0.53 -4.43 9.99
C SER A 12 0.69 -4.15 8.50
N TRP A 13 1.45 -4.96 7.76
CA TRP A 13 1.82 -4.65 6.36
C TRP A 13 1.71 -5.84 5.39
N GLY A 14 1.44 -7.03 5.90
CA GLY A 14 1.47 -8.27 5.16
C GLY A 14 2.88 -8.66 4.71
N LYS A 15 2.95 -9.59 3.75
CA LYS A 15 4.21 -10.12 3.18
C LYS A 15 4.76 -9.27 2.05
N HIS A 16 4.00 -8.29 1.57
CA HIS A 16 4.35 -7.49 0.41
C HIS A 16 3.89 -6.04 0.58
N ARG A 17 4.71 -5.13 0.04
CA ARG A 17 4.44 -3.68 0.02
C ARG A 17 4.82 -3.12 -1.33
N ILE A 18 3.93 -2.32 -1.93
CA ILE A 18 4.18 -1.60 -3.18
C ILE A 18 4.10 -0.10 -2.89
N TRP A 19 5.17 0.62 -3.15
CA TRP A 19 5.23 2.07 -2.89
C TRP A 19 4.47 2.86 -3.95
N LEU A 20 3.74 3.88 -3.52
CA LEU A 20 2.99 4.78 -4.37
C LEU A 20 3.73 6.10 -4.52
N LYS A 21 3.80 6.58 -5.77
CA LYS A 21 4.25 7.93 -6.08
C LYS A 21 3.01 8.79 -6.37
N PRO A 22 2.75 9.85 -5.59
CA PRO A 22 1.67 10.79 -5.91
C PRO A 22 1.89 11.39 -7.29
N LYS A 23 0.83 11.45 -8.10
CA LYS A 23 0.87 12.17 -9.37
C LYS A 23 0.89 13.67 -9.12
N SER A 24 1.32 14.42 -10.14
CA SER A 24 1.21 15.88 -10.11
C SER A 24 -0.24 16.28 -9.87
N GLY A 25 -0.47 17.19 -8.91
CA GLY A 25 -1.81 17.62 -8.52
C GLY A 25 -2.52 16.74 -7.48
N THR A 26 -1.97 15.58 -7.10
CA THR A 26 -2.53 14.78 -5.98
C THR A 26 -2.40 15.56 -4.67
N LYS A 27 -3.54 15.87 -4.03
CA LYS A 27 -3.57 16.51 -2.71
C LYS A 27 -3.22 15.50 -1.62
N THR A 28 -2.00 15.55 -1.11
CA THR A 28 -1.54 14.66 -0.03
C THR A 28 -1.65 15.27 1.38
N TYR A 29 -2.06 16.54 1.49
CA TYR A 29 -2.15 17.29 2.75
C TYR A 29 -0.85 17.26 3.58
N GLY A 30 0.31 17.32 2.91
CA GLY A 30 1.62 17.29 3.56
C GLY A 30 2.11 15.89 3.95
N ARG A 31 1.37 14.84 3.60
CA ARG A 31 1.71 13.44 3.91
C ARG A 31 2.47 12.78 2.76
N SER A 32 3.27 11.78 3.10
CA SER A 32 4.10 11.02 2.15
C SER A 32 4.28 9.57 2.62
N GLY A 33 5.01 8.75 1.84
CA GLY A 33 5.27 7.35 2.19
C GLY A 33 4.04 6.44 2.03
N PHE A 34 3.22 6.69 1.01
CA PHE A 34 2.04 5.86 0.74
C PHE A 34 2.43 4.54 0.10
N SER A 35 1.71 3.49 0.45
CA SER A 35 1.89 2.17 -0.14
C SER A 35 0.57 1.42 -0.28
N ILE A 36 0.55 0.46 -1.19
CA ILE A 36 -0.40 -0.65 -1.15
C ILE A 36 0.24 -1.75 -0.31
N HIS A 37 -0.45 -2.20 0.73
CA HIS A 37 0.06 -3.23 1.64
C HIS A 37 -1.05 -4.21 2.01
N GLY A 38 -0.68 -5.27 2.70
CA GLY A 38 -1.63 -6.16 3.36
C GLY A 38 -1.56 -5.99 4.87
N GLY A 39 -1.94 -7.03 5.59
CA GLY A 39 -1.96 -7.05 7.04
C GLY A 39 -3.10 -7.94 7.51
N ASP A 40 -3.25 -8.06 8.81
CA ASP A 40 -4.29 -8.89 9.41
C ASP A 40 -5.57 -8.09 9.66
N ASN A 41 -5.44 -6.77 9.86
CA ASN A 41 -6.56 -5.90 10.25
C ASN A 41 -6.69 -4.73 9.29
N PRO A 42 -7.92 -4.40 8.83
CA PRO A 42 -8.15 -3.23 7.99
C PRO A 42 -7.75 -1.96 8.72
N GLY A 43 -6.85 -1.19 8.12
CA GLY A 43 -6.51 0.12 8.65
C GLY A 43 -5.35 0.74 7.91
N SER A 44 -5.56 1.94 7.39
CA SER A 44 -4.49 2.67 6.74
C SER A 44 -4.52 4.13 7.16
N ALA A 45 -3.43 4.61 7.73
CA ALA A 45 -3.19 6.04 7.78
C ALA A 45 -2.89 6.49 6.34
N GLY A 46 -3.90 6.60 5.47
CA GLY A 46 -3.78 7.04 4.07
C GLY A 46 -3.09 6.09 3.07
N CYS A 47 -2.63 4.91 3.49
CA CYS A 47 -2.21 3.84 2.57
C CYS A 47 -3.43 3.11 1.99
N ILE A 48 -3.21 2.14 1.11
CA ILE A 48 -4.28 1.28 0.59
C ILE A 48 -4.03 -0.12 1.12
N ASP A 49 -4.87 -0.53 2.07
CA ASP A 49 -4.75 -1.82 2.74
C ASP A 49 -5.66 -2.85 2.06
N LEU A 50 -5.04 -3.89 1.53
CA LEU A 50 -5.71 -5.03 0.90
C LEU A 50 -5.82 -6.23 1.84
N VAL A 51 -5.33 -6.13 3.07
CA VAL A 51 -5.36 -7.19 4.10
C VAL A 51 -4.87 -8.52 3.48
N GLY A 52 -5.69 -9.57 3.52
CA GLY A 52 -5.38 -10.89 2.97
C GLY A 52 -5.36 -10.96 1.43
N GLN A 53 -5.80 -9.91 0.72
CA GLN A 53 -5.81 -9.88 -0.75
C GLN A 53 -4.48 -9.42 -1.36
N MET A 54 -3.57 -8.88 -0.55
CA MET A 54 -2.28 -8.38 -1.03
C MET A 54 -1.45 -9.42 -1.83
N PRO A 55 -1.37 -10.71 -1.44
CA PRO A 55 -0.64 -11.70 -2.22
C PRO A 55 -1.19 -11.90 -3.63
N ASN A 56 -2.50 -11.96 -3.78
CA ASN A 56 -3.16 -12.10 -5.08
C ASN A 56 -2.92 -10.86 -5.96
N PHE A 57 -3.03 -9.67 -5.36
CA PHE A 57 -2.75 -8.43 -6.06
C PHE A 57 -1.30 -8.37 -6.57
N VAL A 58 -0.31 -8.74 -5.74
CA VAL A 58 1.11 -8.75 -6.14
C VAL A 58 1.37 -9.72 -7.29
N LYS A 59 0.73 -10.89 -7.30
CA LYS A 59 0.84 -11.83 -8.41
C LYS A 59 0.33 -11.21 -9.72
N MET A 60 -0.82 -10.55 -9.68
CA MET A 60 -1.40 -9.85 -10.83
C MET A 60 -0.53 -8.66 -11.26
N PHE A 61 -0.07 -7.84 -10.31
CA PHE A 61 0.77 -6.67 -10.58
C PHE A 61 2.11 -7.05 -11.23
N ARG A 62 2.77 -8.11 -10.74
CA ARG A 62 4.00 -8.63 -11.35
C ARG A 62 3.77 -9.18 -12.75
N ALA A 63 2.64 -9.85 -12.99
CA ALA A 63 2.27 -10.34 -14.31
C ALA A 63 1.96 -9.19 -15.30
N TYR A 64 1.44 -8.07 -14.80
CA TYR A 64 1.20 -6.86 -15.59
C TYR A 64 2.51 -6.19 -16.05
N GLY A 65 3.55 -6.22 -15.21
CA GLY A 65 4.94 -5.93 -15.61
C GLY A 65 5.26 -4.47 -15.92
N LYS A 66 4.35 -3.52 -15.65
CA LYS A 66 4.55 -2.09 -15.84
C LYS A 66 3.86 -1.28 -14.74
N ASP A 67 4.24 0.00 -14.64
CA ASP A 67 3.61 0.93 -13.71
C ASP A 67 2.13 1.12 -14.02
N MET A 68 1.33 1.38 -12.99
CA MET A 68 -0.12 1.54 -13.08
C MET A 68 -0.54 2.86 -12.43
N ASP A 69 -1.41 3.58 -13.12
CA ASP A 69 -2.08 4.75 -12.57
C ASP A 69 -3.20 4.33 -11.64
N LEU A 70 -3.17 4.83 -10.40
CA LEU A 70 -4.16 4.54 -9.39
C LEU A 70 -4.98 5.78 -9.07
N THR A 71 -6.30 5.67 -9.23
CA THR A 71 -7.25 6.71 -8.82
C THR A 71 -8.04 6.21 -7.63
N VAL A 72 -7.94 6.92 -6.50
CA VAL A 72 -8.75 6.65 -5.31
C VAL A 72 -9.95 7.58 -5.32
N LYS A 73 -11.15 7.02 -5.27
CA LYS A 73 -12.42 7.76 -5.15
C LYS A 73 -13.02 7.44 -3.79
N TYR A 74 -13.44 8.49 -3.10
CA TYR A 74 -14.28 8.38 -1.91
C TYR A 74 -15.70 8.62 -2.38
N GLU A 75 -16.60 7.69 -2.07
CA GLU A 75 -18.05 7.88 -2.24
C GLU A 75 -18.62 8.67 -1.06
#